data_AF-A0A384BES2-F1
#
_entry.id   AF-A0A384BES2-F1
#
_cell.length_a   1.000
_cell.length_b   1.000
_cell.length_c   1.000
_cell.angle_alpha   90.00
_cell.angle_beta   90.00
_cell.angle_gamma   90.00
#
_symmetry.space_group_name_H-M   'P 1'
#
loop_
_entity.id
_entity.type
_entity.pdbx_description
1 polymer ?
#
loop_
_entity_poly.entity_id
_entity_poly.type
_entity_poly.pdbx_seq_one_letter_code
_entity_poly.pdbx_strand_id
1 'polypeptide(L)'
;MERFSWPRLLRIRPVYRQLARLLFYANTEELIGTMKVFCGRANPTTGSVEWLEEDEHYDYHQEIARSSYADMLHDKDRNMKYYQGIRAAVSRVKDKGQKALVLDIGTGTGLLSMMAVTAGADFCYAIEIFKPMADAAVKIVEKNGFSDKIKIINKHSTEVTIGPDGDMPCRANILITELFDTELIGEGALPSYEHAHRHLVQENCEAVPHRATVYAQLVESRRMWSWNKLFPIRVQTSLGEQVIVPPLELERCPGAPSVYDIQLNQVSLTDFTVLSDVLPMFSVDFSKQVSSSAASHSRQFEPLASGQAQVVLSWWDIEMDPEGKIKCTMAPFWAHSDPEELQWRDHWMQCVYFLPEEEPVVQGSALCLVAHHDDYCVWYSLQRTSPEKDGRAHPARPVCDCQAHLLWNRPRFGEINDQNRTDQYVQALKTVLKPDGVCLCVSDGSLLSMLAHHLGAEQVFTIENSAASHRLMKKIFKANHLEDKINIIEKRPELLTPADLEGKKPNPSDALVLLLALIARFLSSWVSRSSPPACFRGTTCTSGMYGLLWTGTWRLALW
;
A
#
# COMPACT_ATOMS: atom_id res chain seq x y z
N MET A 1 30.38 32.58 7.77
CA MET A 1 29.15 32.67 8.58
C MET A 1 28.39 33.92 8.15
N GLU A 2 27.64 33.82 7.05
CA GLU A 2 26.66 34.84 6.67
C GLU A 2 25.27 34.25 6.93
N ARG A 3 24.48 34.95 7.74
CA ARG A 3 23.13 34.54 8.10
C ARG A 3 22.23 34.70 6.87
N PHE A 4 21.76 33.59 6.31
CA PHE A 4 20.69 33.56 5.32
C PHE A 4 19.43 34.20 5.90
N SER A 5 19.11 35.42 5.46
CA SER A 5 17.84 36.07 5.75
C SER A 5 16.77 35.58 4.77
N TRP A 6 15.71 34.95 5.29
CA TRP A 6 14.47 34.69 4.57
C TRP A 6 13.98 35.95 3.83
N PRO A 7 13.68 35.91 2.52
CA PRO A 7 12.79 36.87 1.91
C PRO A 7 11.44 36.81 2.65
N ARG A 8 10.95 37.96 3.10
CA ARG A 8 9.75 38.14 3.94
C ARG A 8 8.40 37.70 3.33
N LEU A 9 8.37 36.87 2.29
CA LEU A 9 7.17 36.59 1.48
C LEU A 9 6.56 35.18 1.58
N LEU A 10 7.11 34.27 2.38
CA LEU A 10 6.48 32.95 2.65
C LEU A 10 6.27 32.71 4.14
N ARG A 11 5.46 33.57 4.79
CA ARG A 11 4.79 33.17 6.03
C ARG A 11 3.56 32.35 5.64
N ILE A 12 3.71 31.04 5.53
CA ILE A 12 2.59 30.10 5.58
C ILE A 12 1.99 30.19 6.99
N ARG A 13 1.14 31.20 7.22
CA ARG A 13 0.18 31.20 8.33
C ARG A 13 -0.81 30.07 8.06
N PRO A 14 -1.33 29.38 9.09
CA PRO A 14 -1.94 28.07 8.94
C PRO A 14 -3.11 28.13 7.95
N VAL A 15 -2.83 27.65 6.74
CA VAL A 15 -3.77 27.48 5.62
C VAL A 15 -4.94 26.57 6.04
N TYR A 16 -4.76 25.79 7.12
CA TYR A 16 -5.75 24.93 7.76
C TYR A 16 -7.06 25.63 8.18
N ARG A 17 -7.02 26.83 8.77
CA ARG A 17 -8.26 27.51 9.21
C ARG A 17 -9.11 28.04 8.05
N GLN A 18 -8.53 28.15 6.85
CA GLN A 18 -9.22 28.67 5.67
C GLN A 18 -9.61 27.57 4.69
N LEU A 19 -8.84 26.48 4.57
CA LEU A 19 -9.26 25.28 3.82
C LEU A 19 -10.53 24.66 4.43
N ALA A 20 -10.57 24.52 5.77
CA ALA A 20 -11.74 24.03 6.47
C ALA A 20 -12.96 24.99 6.35
N ARG A 21 -12.75 26.28 6.10
CA ARG A 21 -13.85 27.25 5.92
C ARG A 21 -14.33 27.37 4.47
N LEU A 22 -13.43 27.23 3.49
CA LEU A 22 -13.76 27.26 2.06
C LEU A 22 -14.42 25.96 1.60
N LEU A 23 -14.11 24.82 2.23
CA LEU A 23 -14.79 23.55 1.98
C LEU A 23 -16.15 23.42 2.68
N PHE A 24 -16.40 24.17 3.77
CA PHE A 24 -17.67 24.11 4.52
C PHE A 24 -18.75 25.10 4.04
N TYR A 25 -18.43 26.07 3.20
CA TYR A 25 -19.36 27.13 2.77
C TYR A 25 -19.53 27.23 1.24
N ALA A 26 -19.27 26.16 0.51
CA ALA A 26 -19.80 26.04 -0.86
C ALA A 26 -21.29 25.69 -0.74
N ASN A 27 -22.14 26.71 -0.79
CA ASN A 27 -23.58 26.53 -0.98
C ASN A 27 -23.80 25.68 -2.23
N THR A 28 -24.41 24.52 -2.02
CA THR A 28 -24.94 23.63 -3.04
C THR A 28 -26.20 24.24 -3.62
N GLU A 29 -26.09 24.89 -4.77
CA GLU A 29 -27.13 24.95 -5.82
C GLU A 29 -26.50 25.65 -7.05
N GLU A 30 -26.74 25.08 -8.24
CA GLU A 30 -26.18 25.45 -9.55
C GLU A 30 -24.78 24.92 -9.90
N LEU A 31 -24.71 23.64 -10.28
CA LEU A 31 -23.87 23.11 -11.37
C LEU A 31 -24.16 21.60 -11.54
N ILE A 32 -25.35 21.26 -12.05
CA ILE A 32 -25.64 19.89 -12.52
C ILE A 32 -25.27 19.85 -14.00
N GLY A 33 -23.97 19.70 -14.26
CA GLY A 33 -23.45 19.20 -15.53
C GLY A 33 -22.87 17.82 -15.24
N THR A 34 -23.21 16.82 -16.07
CA THR A 34 -22.86 15.41 -15.88
C THR A 34 -21.35 15.24 -15.64
N MET A 35 -20.95 15.00 -14.40
CA MET A 35 -19.54 14.86 -13.99
C MET A 35 -19.12 13.40 -14.08
N LYS A 36 -18.25 13.10 -15.04
CA LYS A 36 -17.57 11.81 -15.19
C LYS A 36 -16.10 12.01 -14.81
N VAL A 37 -15.59 11.23 -13.86
CA VAL A 37 -14.22 11.37 -13.32
C VAL A 37 -13.53 10.01 -13.31
N PHE A 38 -12.25 9.99 -13.66
CA PHE A 38 -11.43 8.78 -13.63
C PHE A 38 -10.69 8.65 -12.29
N CYS A 39 -10.87 7.52 -11.60
CA CYS A 39 -10.16 7.19 -10.37
C CYS A 39 -9.27 5.96 -10.60
N GLY A 40 -8.01 6.04 -10.18
CA GLY A 40 -7.10 4.90 -10.20
C GLY A 40 -7.47 3.90 -9.12
N ARG A 41 -7.67 2.62 -9.49
CA ARG A 41 -7.92 1.52 -8.55
C ARG A 41 -6.98 0.36 -8.82
N ALA A 42 -6.33 -0.15 -7.78
CA ALA A 42 -5.56 -1.37 -7.88
C ALA A 42 -6.49 -2.57 -8.08
N ASN A 43 -6.29 -3.34 -9.15
CA ASN A 43 -6.96 -4.60 -9.38
C ASN A 43 -6.45 -5.63 -8.36
N PRO A 44 -7.32 -6.21 -7.52
CA PRO A 44 -6.89 -7.08 -6.42
C PRO A 44 -6.31 -8.43 -6.87
N THR A 45 -6.47 -8.79 -8.15
CA THR A 45 -5.99 -10.06 -8.72
C THR A 45 -4.64 -9.90 -9.40
N THR A 46 -4.46 -8.81 -10.15
CA THR A 46 -3.25 -8.55 -10.95
C THR A 46 -2.28 -7.58 -10.28
N GLY A 47 -2.78 -6.77 -9.35
CA GLY A 47 -2.06 -5.65 -8.74
C GLY A 47 -1.93 -4.42 -9.64
N SER A 48 -2.43 -4.47 -10.87
CA SER A 48 -2.35 -3.35 -11.82
C SER A 48 -3.27 -2.20 -11.41
N VAL A 49 -2.82 -0.96 -11.57
CA VAL A 49 -3.70 0.21 -11.41
C VAL A 49 -4.55 0.37 -12.66
N GLU A 50 -5.86 0.27 -12.52
CA GLU A 50 -6.85 0.51 -13.56
C GLU A 50 -7.53 1.86 -13.31
N TRP A 51 -7.64 2.70 -14.34
CA TRP A 51 -8.37 3.96 -14.27
C TRP A 51 -9.84 3.71 -14.63
N LEU A 52 -10.72 3.83 -13.64
CA LEU A 52 -12.15 3.57 -13.80
C LEU A 52 -12.93 4.88 -13.79
N GLU A 53 -13.91 4.99 -14.69
CA GLU A 53 -14.86 6.10 -14.73
C GLU A 53 -15.90 5.91 -13.61
N GLU A 54 -15.97 6.86 -12.68
CA GLU A 54 -16.90 6.83 -11.54
C GLU A 54 -18.13 7.72 -11.78
N ASP A 55 -19.23 7.33 -11.11
CA ASP A 55 -20.56 7.94 -11.21
C ASP A 55 -20.63 9.34 -10.55
N GLU A 56 -21.64 10.12 -10.93
CA GLU A 56 -21.93 11.45 -10.37
C GLU A 56 -22.15 11.46 -8.84
N HIS A 57 -22.55 10.35 -8.23
CA HIS A 57 -22.75 10.19 -6.79
C HIS A 57 -21.48 9.76 -6.04
N TYR A 58 -20.33 9.75 -6.71
CA TYR A 58 -19.07 9.37 -6.10
C TYR A 58 -18.68 10.35 -4.97
N ASP A 59 -18.30 9.82 -3.81
CA ASP A 59 -17.97 10.61 -2.62
C ASP A 59 -16.58 11.24 -2.72
N TYR A 60 -16.49 12.31 -3.52
CA TYR A 60 -15.28 13.13 -3.67
C TYR A 60 -14.77 13.70 -2.33
N HIS A 61 -15.65 13.86 -1.33
CA HIS A 61 -15.25 14.37 -0.02
C HIS A 61 -14.34 13.37 0.69
N GLN A 62 -14.61 12.06 0.58
CA GLN A 62 -13.73 11.04 1.16
C GLN A 62 -12.39 10.95 0.43
N GLU A 63 -12.34 11.05 -0.89
CA GLU A 63 -11.07 11.08 -1.62
C GLU A 63 -10.23 12.31 -1.26
N ILE A 64 -10.82 13.51 -1.27
CA ILE A 64 -10.11 14.72 -0.86
C ILE A 64 -9.65 14.60 0.60
N ALA A 65 -10.50 14.10 1.49
CA ALA A 65 -10.16 13.97 2.91
C ALA A 65 -9.07 12.93 3.19
N ARG A 66 -8.93 11.91 2.34
CA ARG A 66 -7.90 10.85 2.45
C ARG A 66 -6.70 11.07 1.55
N SER A 67 -6.73 12.10 0.70
CA SER A 67 -5.60 12.44 -0.15
C SER A 67 -4.36 12.74 0.68
N SER A 68 -3.20 12.44 0.10
CA SER A 68 -1.88 12.70 0.69
C SER A 68 -1.47 14.18 0.62
N TYR A 69 -2.27 15.07 0.01
CA TYR A 69 -1.88 16.47 -0.24
C TYR A 69 -1.45 17.21 1.03
N ALA A 70 -2.09 16.92 2.18
CA ALA A 70 -1.72 17.56 3.44
C ALA A 70 -0.31 17.15 3.90
N ASP A 71 0.01 15.85 3.88
CA ASP A 71 1.33 15.33 4.25
C ASP A 71 2.41 15.84 3.28
N MET A 72 2.14 15.78 1.98
CA MET A 72 2.99 16.31 0.93
C MET A 72 3.35 17.80 1.11
N LEU A 73 2.39 18.63 1.52
CA LEU A 73 2.64 20.05 1.83
C LEU A 73 3.44 20.24 3.14
N HIS A 74 3.40 19.28 4.07
CA HIS A 74 4.17 19.28 5.30
C HIS A 74 5.56 18.63 5.17
N ASP A 75 5.82 17.88 4.09
CA ASP A 75 7.13 17.35 3.76
C ASP A 75 8.09 18.48 3.33
N LYS A 76 8.80 19.00 4.33
CA LYS A 76 9.72 20.11 4.16
C LYS A 76 10.95 19.73 3.33
N ASP A 77 11.44 18.50 3.45
CA ASP A 77 12.59 18.03 2.70
C ASP A 77 12.25 17.98 1.22
N ARG A 78 11.17 17.26 0.86
CA ARG A 78 10.65 17.19 -0.52
C ARG A 78 10.49 18.58 -1.12
N ASN A 79 9.76 19.46 -0.43
CA ASN A 79 9.48 20.81 -0.92
C ASN A 79 10.76 21.65 -1.11
N MET A 80 11.76 21.49 -0.24
CA MET A 80 13.05 22.17 -0.38
C MET A 80 13.86 21.63 -1.56
N LYS A 81 13.93 20.30 -1.71
CA LYS A 81 14.72 19.64 -2.76
C LYS A 81 14.14 19.93 -4.15
N TYR A 82 12.81 19.86 -4.31
CA TYR A 82 12.16 20.31 -5.55
C TYR A 82 12.47 21.77 -5.84
N TYR A 83 12.33 22.67 -4.86
CA TYR A 83 12.58 24.08 -5.12
C TYR A 83 14.04 24.35 -5.54
N GLN A 84 15.02 23.67 -4.92
CA GLN A 84 16.42 23.77 -5.31
C GLN A 84 16.66 23.27 -6.74
N GLY A 85 16.10 22.10 -7.10
CA GLY A 85 16.19 21.53 -8.45
C GLY A 85 15.54 22.43 -9.51
N ILE A 86 14.32 22.91 -9.24
CA ILE A 86 13.58 23.83 -10.11
C ILE A 86 14.37 25.11 -10.35
N ARG A 87 14.94 25.71 -9.30
CA ARG A 87 15.79 26.90 -9.44
C ARG A 87 16.99 26.65 -10.32
N ALA A 88 17.68 25.52 -10.12
CA ALA A 88 18.83 25.17 -10.94
C ALA A 88 18.45 24.94 -12.41
N ALA A 89 17.36 24.21 -12.68
CA ALA A 89 16.85 23.95 -14.03
C ALA A 89 16.44 25.24 -14.75
N VAL A 90 15.67 26.11 -14.09
CA VAL A 90 15.27 27.41 -14.65
C VAL A 90 16.50 28.27 -14.94
N SER A 91 17.45 28.38 -14.01
CA SER A 91 18.70 29.12 -14.25
C SER A 91 19.47 28.59 -15.45
N ARG A 92 19.65 27.26 -15.58
CA ARG A 92 20.35 26.66 -16.73
C ARG A 92 19.70 27.01 -18.07
N VAL A 93 18.37 27.10 -18.15
CA VAL A 93 17.67 27.51 -19.38
C VAL A 93 17.82 29.01 -19.63
N LYS A 94 17.69 29.84 -18.60
CA LYS A 94 17.81 31.31 -18.73
C LYS A 94 19.23 31.74 -19.06
N ASP A 95 20.25 31.08 -18.50
CA ASP A 95 21.67 31.34 -18.75
C ASP A 95 22.06 31.00 -20.21
N LYS A 96 21.33 30.10 -20.86
CA LYS A 96 21.42 29.83 -22.32
C LYS A 96 20.73 30.90 -23.17
N GLY A 97 20.15 31.95 -22.56
CA GLY A 97 19.41 33.01 -23.25
C GLY A 97 18.04 32.58 -23.78
N GLN A 98 17.50 31.46 -23.30
CA GLN A 98 16.24 30.90 -23.77
C GLN A 98 15.07 31.30 -22.87
N LYS A 99 13.84 31.21 -23.40
CA LYS A 99 12.64 31.28 -22.57
C LYS A 99 12.49 29.97 -21.78
N ALA A 100 12.23 30.07 -20.49
CA ALA A 100 11.96 28.93 -19.61
C ALA A 100 10.45 28.64 -19.61
N LEU A 101 10.06 27.62 -20.37
CA LEU A 101 8.69 27.12 -20.48
C LEU A 101 8.58 25.81 -19.73
N VAL A 102 7.76 25.81 -18.68
CA VAL A 102 7.65 24.70 -17.74
C VAL A 102 6.38 23.91 -18.03
N LEU A 103 6.49 22.59 -17.99
CA LEU A 103 5.37 21.65 -17.92
C LEU A 103 5.40 20.98 -16.56
N ASP A 104 4.37 21.19 -15.76
CA ASP A 104 4.19 20.61 -14.42
C ASP A 104 3.07 19.57 -14.48
N ILE A 105 3.41 18.28 -14.42
CA ILE A 105 2.43 17.19 -14.54
C ILE A 105 2.07 16.65 -13.15
N GLY A 106 0.78 16.64 -12.84
CA GLY A 106 0.28 16.31 -11.51
C GLY A 106 0.44 17.48 -10.55
N THR A 107 -0.02 18.68 -10.96
CA THR A 107 0.32 19.92 -10.26
C THR A 107 -0.29 20.01 -8.85
N GLY A 108 -1.36 19.25 -8.56
CA GLY A 108 -2.05 19.25 -7.28
C GLY A 108 -2.51 20.65 -6.89
N THR A 109 -1.79 21.28 -5.96
CA THR A 109 -2.10 22.64 -5.48
C THR A 109 -1.51 23.77 -6.32
N GLY A 110 -0.70 23.46 -7.35
CA GLY A 110 0.08 24.44 -8.10
C GLY A 110 1.43 24.80 -7.46
N LEU A 111 1.85 24.10 -6.41
CA LEU A 111 3.05 24.45 -5.62
C LEU A 111 4.32 24.53 -6.47
N LEU A 112 4.59 23.49 -7.28
CA LEU A 112 5.81 23.40 -8.07
C LEU A 112 5.82 24.41 -9.23
N SER A 113 4.67 24.62 -9.88
CA SER A 113 4.49 25.71 -10.83
C SER A 113 4.75 27.10 -10.23
N MET A 114 4.27 27.37 -9.01
CA MET A 114 4.57 28.63 -8.32
C MET A 114 6.07 28.76 -8.00
N MET A 115 6.71 27.68 -7.54
CA MET A 115 8.18 27.65 -7.34
C MET A 115 8.91 27.98 -8.64
N ALA A 116 8.48 27.42 -9.77
CA ALA A 116 9.09 27.69 -11.07
C ALA A 116 8.95 29.17 -11.49
N VAL A 117 7.78 29.78 -11.33
CA VAL A 117 7.60 31.22 -11.61
C VAL A 117 8.49 32.08 -10.71
N THR A 118 8.60 31.76 -9.41
CA THR A 118 9.50 32.49 -8.51
C THR A 118 10.98 32.30 -8.84
N ALA A 119 11.34 31.18 -9.45
CA ALA A 119 12.69 30.91 -9.96
C ALA A 119 13.02 31.67 -11.26
N GLY A 120 12.03 32.31 -11.89
CA GLY A 120 12.20 33.08 -13.11
C GLY A 120 11.70 32.40 -14.38
N ALA A 121 10.87 31.35 -14.27
CA ALA A 121 10.19 30.78 -15.42
C ALA A 121 9.33 31.82 -16.14
N ASP A 122 9.33 31.78 -17.47
CA ASP A 122 8.57 32.72 -18.29
C ASP A 122 7.08 32.35 -18.33
N PHE A 123 6.77 31.05 -18.37
CA PHE A 123 5.40 30.52 -18.30
C PHE A 123 5.38 29.05 -17.83
N CYS A 124 4.32 28.65 -17.13
CA CYS A 124 4.09 27.27 -16.68
C CYS A 124 2.74 26.74 -17.19
N TYR A 125 2.74 25.54 -17.75
CA TYR A 125 1.55 24.75 -18.05
C TYR A 125 1.44 23.67 -16.98
N ALA A 126 0.39 23.74 -16.16
CA ALA A 126 0.22 22.90 -14.99
C ALA A 126 -0.98 21.97 -15.20
N ILE A 127 -0.74 20.66 -15.22
CA ILE A 127 -1.75 19.66 -15.56
C ILE A 127 -2.22 18.97 -14.28
N GLU A 128 -3.53 18.89 -14.09
CA GLU A 128 -4.16 18.14 -13.00
C GLU A 128 -5.38 17.40 -13.53
N ILE A 129 -5.42 16.07 -13.37
CA ILE A 129 -6.56 15.26 -13.81
C ILE A 129 -7.75 15.42 -12.86
N PHE A 130 -7.48 15.49 -11.55
CA PHE A 130 -8.53 15.48 -10.55
C PHE A 130 -9.17 16.87 -10.43
N LYS A 131 -10.37 17.00 -11.01
CA LYS A 131 -11.06 18.27 -11.17
C LYS A 131 -11.16 19.12 -9.89
N PRO A 132 -11.55 18.58 -8.72
CA PRO A 132 -11.58 19.37 -7.48
C PRO A 132 -10.24 20.01 -7.13
N MET A 133 -9.12 19.34 -7.43
CA MET A 133 -7.78 19.86 -7.20
C MET A 133 -7.34 20.85 -8.27
N ALA A 134 -7.71 20.64 -9.54
CA ALA A 134 -7.48 21.63 -10.58
C ALA A 134 -8.19 22.97 -10.25
N ASP A 135 -9.45 22.90 -9.81
CA ASP A 135 -10.22 24.07 -9.37
C ASP A 135 -9.60 24.75 -8.13
N ALA A 136 -9.01 23.97 -7.22
CA ALA A 136 -8.27 24.49 -6.08
C ALA A 136 -6.96 25.18 -6.52
N ALA A 137 -6.20 24.57 -7.45
CA ALA A 137 -4.96 25.13 -7.97
C ALA A 137 -5.18 26.49 -8.62
N VAL A 138 -6.24 26.67 -9.41
CA VAL A 138 -6.61 27.96 -10.01
C VAL A 138 -6.74 29.04 -8.93
N LYS A 139 -7.52 28.76 -7.87
CA LYS A 139 -7.75 29.71 -6.76
C LYS A 139 -6.47 30.00 -5.98
N ILE A 140 -5.61 29.01 -5.78
CA ILE A 140 -4.33 29.15 -5.06
C ILE A 140 -3.36 30.00 -5.88
N VAL A 141 -3.22 29.72 -7.18
CA VAL A 141 -2.37 30.49 -8.11
C VAL A 141 -2.81 31.95 -8.18
N GLU A 142 -4.12 32.20 -8.29
CA GLU A 142 -4.68 33.55 -8.31
C GLU A 142 -4.40 34.29 -7.00
N LYS A 143 -4.65 33.65 -5.87
CA LYS A 143 -4.41 34.24 -4.54
C LYS A 143 -2.95 34.61 -4.31
N ASN A 144 -2.01 33.91 -4.94
CA ASN A 144 -0.58 34.19 -4.84
C ASN A 144 -0.05 35.12 -5.95
N GLY A 145 -0.93 35.61 -6.85
CA GLY A 145 -0.58 36.59 -7.87
C GLY A 145 0.19 36.03 -9.07
N PHE A 146 0.00 34.75 -9.40
CA PHE A 146 0.72 34.09 -10.50
C PHE A 146 -0.14 33.76 -11.72
N SER A 147 -1.41 34.21 -11.78
CA SER A 147 -2.35 33.91 -12.86
C SER A 147 -1.83 34.25 -14.26
N ASP A 148 -1.03 35.30 -14.40
CA ASP A 148 -0.51 35.74 -15.71
C ASP A 148 0.55 34.79 -16.29
N LYS A 149 1.09 33.88 -15.48
CA LYS A 149 2.23 33.02 -15.84
C LYS A 149 1.98 31.53 -15.65
N ILE A 150 0.83 31.14 -15.09
CA ILE A 150 0.51 29.74 -14.85
C ILE A 150 -0.88 29.45 -15.44
N LYS A 151 -0.93 28.52 -16.39
CA LYS A 151 -2.18 27.99 -16.94
C LYS A 151 -2.45 26.61 -16.34
N ILE A 152 -3.52 26.48 -15.57
CA ILE A 152 -4.02 25.18 -15.10
C ILE A 152 -4.82 24.51 -16.22
N ILE A 153 -4.52 23.24 -16.52
CA ILE A 153 -5.19 22.41 -17.52
C ILE A 153 -5.79 21.21 -16.80
N ASN A 154 -7.12 21.13 -16.75
CA ASN A 154 -7.81 19.99 -16.14
C ASN A 154 -8.00 18.86 -17.16
N LYS A 155 -6.98 18.04 -17.33
CA LYS A 155 -6.94 16.85 -18.22
C LYS A 155 -5.94 15.84 -17.66
N HIS A 156 -6.01 14.59 -18.12
CA HIS A 156 -4.86 13.71 -17.99
C HIS A 156 -3.73 14.16 -18.93
N SER A 157 -2.48 13.97 -18.53
CA SER A 157 -1.32 14.44 -19.32
C SER A 157 -1.24 13.81 -20.71
N THR A 158 -1.74 12.58 -20.86
CA THR A 158 -1.80 11.84 -22.14
C THR A 158 -2.86 12.37 -23.11
N GLU A 159 -3.73 13.28 -22.67
CA GLU A 159 -4.78 13.90 -23.47
C GLU A 159 -4.45 15.35 -23.86
N VAL A 160 -3.34 15.88 -23.31
CA VAL A 160 -2.88 17.24 -23.59
C VAL A 160 -2.26 17.29 -24.98
N THR A 161 -2.61 18.31 -25.74
CA THR A 161 -2.15 18.46 -27.14
C THR A 161 -1.48 19.81 -27.38
N ILE A 162 -0.59 19.84 -28.39
CA ILE A 162 0.07 21.06 -28.87
C ILE A 162 -0.54 21.47 -30.21
N GLY A 163 -0.91 22.74 -30.35
CA GLY A 163 -1.38 23.31 -31.61
C GLY A 163 -2.22 24.56 -31.42
N PRO A 164 -2.70 25.17 -32.51
CA PRO A 164 -3.55 26.38 -32.46
C PRO A 164 -4.82 26.18 -31.62
N ASP A 165 -5.43 25.00 -31.72
CA ASP A 165 -6.62 24.60 -30.95
C ASP A 165 -6.26 23.68 -29.76
N GLY A 166 -4.96 23.52 -29.50
CA GLY A 166 -4.44 22.66 -28.45
C GLY A 166 -4.40 23.34 -27.08
N ASP A 167 -4.01 22.57 -26.08
CA ASP A 167 -3.88 23.05 -24.70
C ASP A 167 -2.62 23.90 -24.51
N MET A 168 -1.57 23.59 -25.29
CA MET A 168 -0.27 24.25 -25.27
C MET A 168 0.08 24.81 -26.66
N PRO A 169 0.66 26.01 -26.76
CA PRO A 169 1.06 26.60 -28.04
C PRO A 169 2.35 25.99 -28.60
N CYS A 170 3.22 25.45 -27.74
CA CYS A 170 4.50 24.85 -28.11
C CYS A 170 5.01 23.92 -27.01
N ARG A 171 6.07 23.15 -27.33
CA ARG A 171 6.71 22.22 -26.39
C ARG A 171 7.44 22.96 -25.28
N ALA A 172 7.30 22.47 -24.04
CA ALA A 172 8.05 22.95 -22.88
C ALA A 172 9.52 22.50 -22.94
N ASN A 173 10.42 23.21 -22.26
CA ASN A 173 11.84 22.85 -22.15
C ASN A 173 12.30 22.55 -20.71
N ILE A 174 11.37 22.62 -19.75
CA ILE A 174 11.56 22.14 -18.38
C ILE A 174 10.36 21.27 -18.02
N LEU A 175 10.61 20.00 -17.69
CA LEU A 175 9.61 19.04 -17.24
C LEU A 175 9.71 18.91 -15.71
N ILE A 176 8.62 19.20 -15.01
CA ILE A 176 8.50 18.98 -13.58
C ILE A 176 7.38 17.97 -13.37
N THR A 177 7.63 16.94 -12.56
CA THR A 177 6.55 16.05 -12.12
C THR A 177 6.79 15.62 -10.68
N GLU A 178 5.71 15.28 -10.01
CA GLU A 178 5.73 14.53 -8.76
C GLU A 178 4.63 13.46 -8.79
N LEU A 179 4.83 12.47 -9.66
CA LEU A 179 3.90 11.35 -9.89
C LEU A 179 4.43 10.04 -9.28
N PHE A 180 5.18 10.17 -8.18
CA PHE A 180 5.88 9.05 -7.55
C PHE A 180 5.09 8.58 -6.35
N ASP A 181 4.97 7.28 -6.19
CA ASP A 181 4.45 6.62 -5.00
C ASP A 181 5.58 5.88 -4.27
N THR A 182 5.22 5.05 -3.29
CA THR A 182 6.21 4.23 -2.59
C THR A 182 6.94 3.24 -3.52
N GLU A 183 6.31 2.75 -4.60
CA GLU A 183 6.95 1.91 -5.63
C GLU A 183 7.71 2.71 -6.71
N LEU A 184 7.77 4.05 -6.61
CA LEU A 184 8.23 5.01 -7.63
C LEU A 184 7.30 5.12 -8.85
N ILE A 185 6.86 3.99 -9.40
CA ILE A 185 6.15 3.92 -10.69
C ILE A 185 4.65 3.61 -10.57
N GLY A 186 4.15 3.33 -9.36
CA GLY A 186 2.78 2.83 -9.12
C GLY A 186 1.67 3.82 -9.45
N GLU A 187 1.99 5.12 -9.54
CA GLU A 187 1.06 6.17 -9.97
C GLU A 187 1.20 6.55 -11.46
N GLY A 188 1.85 5.70 -12.26
CA GLY A 188 1.94 5.88 -13.71
C GLY A 188 2.97 6.92 -14.15
N ALA A 189 4.07 7.04 -13.39
CA ALA A 189 5.20 7.89 -13.76
C ALA A 189 5.73 7.53 -15.16
N LEU A 190 6.01 6.24 -15.42
CA LEU A 190 6.60 5.79 -16.69
C LEU A 190 5.75 6.16 -17.93
N PRO A 191 4.45 5.79 -18.02
CA PRO A 191 3.63 6.17 -19.16
C PRO A 191 3.44 7.69 -19.29
N SER A 192 3.35 8.42 -18.17
CA SER A 192 3.22 9.89 -18.18
C SER A 192 4.48 10.57 -18.75
N TYR A 193 5.67 10.16 -18.29
CA TYR A 193 6.94 10.65 -18.83
C TYR A 193 7.14 10.23 -20.29
N GLU A 194 6.78 9.00 -20.65
CA GLU A 194 6.89 8.50 -22.01
C GLU A 194 6.06 9.37 -22.98
N HIS A 195 4.82 9.67 -22.64
CA HIS A 195 3.96 10.55 -23.42
C HIS A 195 4.50 11.99 -23.47
N ALA A 196 4.92 12.54 -22.32
CA ALA A 196 5.43 13.90 -22.25
C ALA A 196 6.63 14.12 -23.18
N HIS A 197 7.60 13.20 -23.19
CA HIS A 197 8.75 13.23 -24.12
C HIS A 197 8.33 13.16 -25.58
N ARG A 198 7.40 12.25 -25.92
CA ARG A 198 6.92 12.10 -27.30
C ARG A 198 6.17 13.33 -27.80
N HIS A 199 5.38 13.99 -26.96
CA HIS A 199 4.38 14.96 -27.42
C HIS A 199 4.53 16.38 -26.86
N LEU A 200 5.00 16.55 -25.62
CA LEU A 200 4.81 17.78 -24.86
C LEU A 200 6.10 18.56 -24.56
N VAL A 201 7.26 17.90 -24.55
CA VAL A 201 8.54 18.56 -24.23
C VAL A 201 9.53 18.50 -25.39
N GLN A 202 10.48 19.43 -25.38
CA GLN A 202 11.57 19.51 -26.36
C GLN A 202 12.60 18.41 -26.11
N GLU A 203 13.34 18.03 -27.15
CA GLU A 203 14.54 17.21 -26.96
C GLU A 203 15.54 17.93 -26.05
N ASN A 204 16.21 17.19 -25.16
CA ASN A 204 17.14 17.71 -24.17
C ASN A 204 16.51 18.72 -23.19
N CYS A 205 15.22 18.57 -22.88
CA CYS A 205 14.58 19.35 -21.82
C CYS A 205 15.29 19.11 -20.47
N GLU A 206 15.30 20.13 -19.62
CA GLU A 206 15.63 19.92 -18.21
C GLU A 206 14.49 19.14 -17.55
N ALA A 207 14.79 18.25 -16.61
CA ALA A 207 13.77 17.52 -15.85
C ALA A 207 14.02 17.66 -14.34
N VAL A 208 12.95 17.84 -13.57
CA VAL A 208 12.97 17.84 -12.11
C VAL A 208 11.86 16.91 -11.59
N PRO A 209 12.21 15.75 -11.01
CA PRO A 209 13.56 15.24 -10.83
C PRO A 209 14.24 14.89 -12.18
N HIS A 210 15.57 14.90 -12.19
CA HIS A 210 16.39 14.54 -13.34
C HIS A 210 16.49 13.03 -13.51
N ARG A 211 16.66 12.31 -12.40
CA ARG A 211 16.80 10.85 -12.38
C ARG A 211 16.24 10.26 -11.10
N ALA A 212 15.68 9.06 -11.17
CA ALA A 212 15.40 8.21 -10.01
C ALA A 212 16.29 6.96 -10.01
N THR A 213 16.58 6.41 -8.84
CA THR A 213 17.18 5.08 -8.68
C THR A 213 16.39 4.26 -7.67
N VAL A 214 15.97 3.06 -8.06
CA VAL A 214 15.37 2.07 -7.16
C VAL A 214 16.45 1.17 -6.59
N TYR A 215 16.44 1.01 -5.28
CA TYR A 215 17.36 0.18 -4.52
C TYR A 215 16.64 -1.03 -3.93
N ALA A 216 17.39 -2.10 -3.70
CA ALA A 216 16.91 -3.30 -3.05
C ALA A 216 17.94 -3.83 -2.05
N GLN A 217 17.46 -4.47 -0.99
CA GLN A 217 18.28 -5.16 0.00
C GLN A 217 17.61 -6.48 0.38
N LEU A 218 18.33 -7.58 0.19
CA LEU A 218 17.86 -8.92 0.52
C LEU A 218 18.03 -9.19 2.02
N VAL A 219 16.99 -9.70 2.67
CA VAL A 219 17.00 -10.01 4.10
C VAL A 219 16.33 -11.36 4.41
N GLU A 220 16.79 -11.99 5.49
CA GLU A 220 16.05 -13.03 6.20
C GLU A 220 15.21 -12.36 7.28
N SER A 221 13.91 -12.65 7.37
CA SER A 221 13.07 -12.11 8.45
C SER A 221 11.87 -12.99 8.71
N ARG A 222 11.88 -13.70 9.84
CA ARG A 222 10.72 -14.48 10.29
C ARG A 222 9.48 -13.59 10.47
N ARG A 223 9.65 -12.38 11.01
CA ARG A 223 8.54 -11.43 11.24
C ARG A 223 7.91 -11.02 9.91
N MET A 224 8.70 -10.56 8.94
CA MET A 224 8.15 -10.10 7.66
C MET A 224 7.64 -11.27 6.81
N TRP A 225 8.35 -12.40 6.80
CA TRP A 225 7.90 -13.62 6.10
C TRP A 225 6.55 -14.14 6.64
N SER A 226 6.26 -13.92 7.93
CA SER A 226 4.96 -14.22 8.53
C SER A 226 3.80 -13.40 7.97
N TRP A 227 4.06 -12.33 7.19
CA TRP A 227 3.01 -11.58 6.49
C TRP A 227 2.67 -12.18 5.13
N ASN A 228 3.43 -13.17 4.67
CA ASN A 228 3.26 -13.85 3.39
C ASN A 228 2.97 -15.35 3.54
N LYS A 229 3.59 -16.05 4.48
CA LYS A 229 3.40 -17.50 4.67
C LYS A 229 2.65 -17.78 5.96
N LEU A 230 1.78 -18.78 5.97
CA LEU A 230 1.21 -19.34 7.19
C LEU A 230 2.21 -20.35 7.77
N PHE A 231 2.63 -20.14 9.01
CA PHE A 231 3.51 -21.06 9.73
C PHE A 231 2.70 -22.16 10.42
N PRO A 232 3.33 -23.31 10.73
CA PRO A 232 2.70 -24.31 11.58
C PRO A 232 2.33 -23.72 12.96
N ILE A 233 1.06 -23.83 13.34
CA ILE A 233 0.53 -23.33 14.61
C ILE A 233 0.48 -24.49 15.61
N ARG A 234 1.16 -24.32 16.75
CA ARG A 234 1.22 -25.35 17.79
C ARG A 234 0.09 -25.16 18.78
N VAL A 235 -0.52 -26.27 19.23
CA VAL A 235 -1.63 -26.27 20.17
C VAL A 235 -1.36 -27.31 21.25
N GLN A 236 -1.24 -26.85 22.50
CA GLN A 236 -1.03 -27.74 23.64
C GLN A 236 -2.36 -28.32 24.14
N THR A 237 -2.57 -29.62 23.91
CA THR A 237 -3.80 -30.35 24.28
C THR A 237 -3.57 -31.31 25.46
N SER A 238 -4.63 -31.94 25.95
CA SER A 238 -4.52 -33.00 26.98
C SER A 238 -3.84 -34.27 26.47
N LEU A 239 -3.80 -34.49 25.15
CA LEU A 239 -3.18 -35.65 24.50
C LEU A 239 -1.74 -35.36 24.02
N GLY A 240 -1.22 -34.16 24.28
CA GLY A 240 0.09 -33.68 23.83
C GLY A 240 0.01 -32.49 22.88
N GLU A 241 1.15 -32.15 22.26
CA GLU A 241 1.23 -31.09 21.26
C GLU A 241 0.59 -31.54 19.94
N GLN A 242 -0.36 -30.74 19.46
CA GLN A 242 -0.92 -30.84 18.11
C GLN A 242 -0.36 -29.70 17.26
N VAL A 243 -0.26 -29.91 15.94
CA VAL A 243 0.26 -28.90 15.01
C VAL A 243 -0.72 -28.74 13.85
N ILE A 244 -1.19 -27.51 13.66
CA ILE A 244 -1.97 -27.11 12.49
C ILE A 244 -0.97 -26.68 11.41
N VAL A 245 -0.92 -27.41 10.30
CA VAL A 245 -0.01 -27.15 9.18
C VAL A 245 -0.70 -26.40 8.04
N PRO A 246 0.01 -25.53 7.31
CA PRO A 246 -0.52 -24.90 6.10
C PRO A 246 -0.74 -25.92 4.97
N PRO A 247 -1.69 -25.68 4.05
CA PRO A 247 -1.76 -26.43 2.80
C PRO A 247 -0.51 -26.24 1.94
N LEU A 248 -0.07 -27.28 1.23
CA LEU A 248 1.13 -27.26 0.38
C LEU A 248 1.11 -26.16 -0.70
N GLU A 249 -0.05 -25.87 -1.27
CA GLU A 249 -0.23 -24.78 -2.23
C GLU A 249 0.06 -23.39 -1.62
N LEU A 250 -0.19 -23.21 -0.33
CA LEU A 250 0.07 -21.95 0.37
C LEU A 250 1.56 -21.79 0.70
N GLU A 251 2.27 -22.89 0.94
CA GLU A 251 3.73 -22.91 1.06
C GLU A 251 4.41 -22.53 -0.26
N ARG A 252 3.89 -22.99 -1.40
CA ARG A 252 4.44 -22.73 -2.75
C ARG A 252 3.96 -21.44 -3.40
N CYS A 253 2.85 -20.87 -2.93
CA CYS A 253 2.26 -19.68 -3.53
C CYS A 253 3.22 -18.48 -3.44
N PRO A 254 3.44 -17.73 -4.54
CA PRO A 254 4.35 -16.58 -4.55
C PRO A 254 3.88 -15.42 -3.67
N GLY A 255 2.60 -15.40 -3.30
CA GLY A 255 1.98 -14.33 -2.53
C GLY A 255 1.02 -13.45 -3.34
N ALA A 256 0.54 -12.37 -2.72
CA ALA A 256 -0.23 -11.35 -3.44
C ALA A 256 0.71 -10.54 -4.35
N PRO A 257 0.33 -10.27 -5.62
CA PRO A 257 1.09 -9.45 -6.54
C PRO A 257 0.87 -7.96 -6.23
N SER A 258 1.27 -7.51 -5.05
CA SER A 258 1.23 -6.10 -4.64
C SER A 258 2.38 -5.81 -3.70
N VAL A 259 2.86 -4.58 -3.66
CA VAL A 259 3.80 -4.16 -2.62
C VAL A 259 3.16 -4.28 -1.22
N TYR A 260 3.98 -4.46 -0.19
CA TYR A 260 3.59 -4.12 1.17
C TYR A 260 4.37 -2.90 1.62
N ASP A 261 3.74 -1.74 1.53
CA ASP A 261 4.24 -0.45 1.94
C ASP A 261 4.16 -0.32 3.47
N ILE A 262 5.31 -0.10 4.10
CA ILE A 262 5.37 0.15 5.55
C ILE A 262 6.38 1.25 5.88
N GLN A 263 6.17 1.89 7.03
CA GLN A 263 7.17 2.72 7.70
C GLN A 263 8.32 1.83 8.22
N LEU A 264 9.23 1.44 7.34
CA LEU A 264 10.25 0.44 7.60
C LEU A 264 11.24 0.88 8.69
N ASN A 265 11.37 2.18 8.91
CA ASN A 265 12.08 2.75 10.06
C ASN A 265 11.54 2.32 11.43
N GLN A 266 10.31 1.81 11.51
CA GLN A 266 9.70 1.29 12.74
C GLN A 266 9.93 -0.22 12.95
N VAL A 267 10.61 -0.90 12.02
CA VAL A 267 10.99 -2.30 12.15
C VAL A 267 12.32 -2.39 12.91
N SER A 268 12.38 -3.24 13.93
CA SER A 268 13.60 -3.44 14.71
C SER A 268 14.66 -4.16 13.88
N LEU A 269 15.93 -3.76 14.00
CA LEU A 269 17.05 -4.48 13.39
C LEU A 269 17.19 -5.91 13.91
N THR A 270 16.58 -6.25 15.05
CA THR A 270 16.54 -7.62 15.57
C THR A 270 15.56 -8.51 14.82
N ASP A 271 14.64 -7.94 14.03
CA ASP A 271 13.60 -8.68 13.34
C ASP A 271 14.04 -9.19 11.96
N PHE A 272 15.24 -8.82 11.51
CA PHE A 272 15.78 -9.27 10.23
C PHE A 272 17.31 -9.36 10.24
N THR A 273 17.85 -10.23 9.39
CA THR A 273 19.29 -10.33 9.10
C THR A 273 19.52 -9.88 7.67
N VAL A 274 20.43 -8.92 7.49
CA VAL A 274 20.81 -8.43 6.17
C VAL A 274 21.64 -9.49 5.45
N LEU A 275 21.24 -9.84 4.22
CA LEU A 275 21.91 -10.83 3.38
C LEU A 275 22.65 -10.20 2.20
N SER A 276 22.35 -8.96 1.81
CA SER A 276 23.07 -8.24 0.74
C SER A 276 23.41 -6.81 1.15
N ASP A 277 24.41 -6.24 0.45
CA ASP A 277 24.52 -4.78 0.38
C ASP A 277 23.26 -4.15 -0.22
N VAL A 278 23.16 -2.82 -0.15
CA VAL A 278 22.13 -2.07 -0.86
C VAL A 278 22.47 -2.07 -2.36
N LEU A 279 21.61 -2.68 -3.17
CA LEU A 279 21.83 -2.88 -4.60
C LEU A 279 21.06 -1.82 -5.40
N PRO A 280 21.72 -0.98 -6.23
CA PRO A 280 21.02 -0.09 -7.16
C PRO A 280 20.48 -0.89 -8.34
N MET A 281 19.18 -1.20 -8.31
CA MET A 281 18.55 -2.14 -9.23
C MET A 281 18.38 -1.55 -10.61
N PHE A 282 17.70 -0.40 -10.72
CA PHE A 282 17.54 0.32 -11.98
C PHE A 282 17.38 1.81 -11.74
N SER A 283 17.65 2.60 -12.78
CA SER A 283 17.49 4.05 -12.76
C SER A 283 16.68 4.50 -13.98
N VAL A 284 15.89 5.55 -13.78
CA VAL A 284 15.12 6.20 -14.85
C VAL A 284 15.66 7.61 -15.04
N ASP A 285 16.15 7.92 -16.24
CA ASP A 285 16.60 9.27 -16.62
C ASP A 285 15.41 10.04 -17.22
N PHE A 286 14.82 10.90 -16.42
CA PHE A 286 13.62 11.66 -16.78
C PHE A 286 13.89 12.82 -17.73
N SER A 287 15.17 13.17 -17.97
CA SER A 287 15.55 14.19 -18.95
C SER A 287 15.58 13.65 -20.40
N LYS A 288 15.43 12.33 -20.56
CA LYS A 288 15.40 11.63 -21.85
C LYS A 288 14.10 10.88 -22.03
N GLN A 289 13.86 10.39 -23.25
CA GLN A 289 12.73 9.54 -23.56
C GLN A 289 12.66 8.34 -22.60
N VAL A 290 11.59 8.28 -21.82
CA VAL A 290 11.25 7.17 -20.93
C VAL A 290 10.46 6.12 -21.70
N SER A 291 10.60 4.85 -21.31
CA SER A 291 9.80 3.73 -21.82
C SER A 291 8.95 3.16 -20.69
N SER A 292 7.68 2.88 -20.97
CA SER A 292 6.77 2.15 -20.09
C SER A 292 6.81 0.63 -20.30
N SER A 293 7.64 0.15 -21.24
CA SER A 293 7.73 -1.28 -21.53
C SER A 293 8.27 -2.07 -20.34
N ALA A 294 7.75 -3.28 -20.16
CA ALA A 294 8.26 -4.20 -19.14
C ALA A 294 9.75 -4.47 -19.34
N ALA A 295 10.49 -4.54 -18.23
CA ALA A 295 11.92 -4.78 -18.24
C ALA A 295 12.37 -5.59 -17.01
N SER A 296 13.62 -6.04 -17.03
CA SER A 296 14.21 -6.78 -15.93
C SER A 296 15.69 -6.42 -15.77
N HIS A 297 16.10 -6.20 -14.53
CA HIS A 297 17.43 -5.68 -14.19
C HIS A 297 18.08 -6.62 -13.18
N SER A 298 19.11 -7.34 -13.62
CA SER A 298 19.89 -8.25 -12.78
C SER A 298 21.05 -7.52 -12.11
N ARG A 299 21.25 -7.77 -10.82
CA ARG A 299 22.40 -7.30 -10.04
C ARG A 299 23.04 -8.48 -9.31
N GLN A 300 24.29 -8.73 -9.67
CA GLN A 300 25.12 -9.71 -8.99
C GLN A 300 25.57 -9.15 -7.65
N PHE A 301 25.52 -9.96 -6.60
CA PHE A 301 26.04 -9.64 -5.28
C PHE A 301 26.57 -10.90 -4.60
N GLU A 302 27.41 -10.72 -3.59
CA GLU A 302 27.86 -11.80 -2.71
C GLU A 302 27.12 -11.67 -1.37
N PRO A 303 26.46 -12.74 -0.88
CA PRO A 303 25.76 -12.65 0.38
C PRO A 303 26.69 -12.27 1.53
N LEU A 304 26.27 -11.29 2.34
CA LEU A 304 27.01 -10.81 3.51
C LEU A 304 26.98 -11.81 4.67
N ALA A 305 25.95 -12.64 4.73
CA ALA A 305 25.77 -13.71 5.69
C ALA A 305 25.06 -14.91 5.02
N SER A 306 25.25 -16.10 5.60
CA SER A 306 24.44 -17.28 5.25
C SER A 306 23.09 -17.20 5.95
N GLY A 307 22.01 -17.61 5.28
CA GLY A 307 20.65 -17.53 5.81
C GLY A 307 19.61 -17.95 4.78
N GLN A 308 18.34 -17.61 5.02
CA GLN A 308 17.22 -17.83 4.13
C GLN A 308 16.86 -16.53 3.40
N ALA A 309 17.06 -16.50 2.09
CA ALA A 309 16.56 -15.43 1.24
C ALA A 309 15.03 -15.49 1.20
N GLN A 310 14.37 -14.49 1.78
CA GLN A 310 12.91 -14.46 1.94
C GLN A 310 12.31 -13.14 1.43
N VAL A 311 12.87 -12.03 1.90
CA VAL A 311 12.27 -10.70 1.77
C VAL A 311 13.23 -9.77 1.06
N VAL A 312 12.70 -8.94 0.17
CA VAL A 312 13.43 -7.85 -0.47
C VAL A 312 12.86 -6.53 0.04
N LEU A 313 13.68 -5.80 0.79
CA LEU A 313 13.38 -4.42 1.19
C LEU A 313 13.76 -3.51 0.03
N SER A 314 12.92 -2.55 -0.32
CA SER A 314 13.17 -1.67 -1.45
C SER A 314 12.70 -0.24 -1.18
N TRP A 315 13.39 0.72 -1.77
CA TRP A 315 13.11 2.15 -1.70
C TRP A 315 13.78 2.82 -2.89
N TRP A 316 13.57 4.11 -3.07
CA TRP A 316 14.17 4.87 -4.15
C TRP A 316 14.75 6.21 -3.68
N ASP A 317 15.62 6.77 -4.50
CA ASP A 317 15.99 8.19 -4.43
C ASP A 317 15.67 8.89 -5.75
N ILE A 318 15.56 10.21 -5.66
CA ILE A 318 15.48 11.10 -6.81
C ILE A 318 16.56 12.17 -6.72
N GLU A 319 17.25 12.34 -7.83
CA GLU A 319 18.24 13.39 -8.06
C GLU A 319 17.53 14.54 -8.78
N MET A 320 17.50 15.72 -8.16
CA MET A 320 16.77 16.88 -8.67
C MET A 320 17.55 17.66 -9.73
N ASP A 321 18.85 17.38 -9.88
CA ASP A 321 19.76 18.03 -10.82
C ASP A 321 20.67 17.01 -11.54
N PRO A 322 21.16 17.32 -12.76
CA PRO A 322 22.03 16.44 -13.53
C PRO A 322 23.31 15.98 -12.79
N GLU A 323 23.83 16.83 -11.92
CA GLU A 323 25.04 16.61 -11.14
C GLU A 323 24.80 15.72 -9.90
N GLY A 324 23.54 15.39 -9.57
CA GLY A 324 23.20 14.53 -8.44
C GLY A 324 23.52 15.13 -7.08
N LYS A 325 23.61 16.46 -6.97
CA LYS A 325 23.96 17.16 -5.71
C LYS A 325 22.75 17.34 -4.80
N ILE A 326 21.56 17.45 -5.39
CA ILE A 326 20.31 17.67 -4.68
C ILE A 326 19.52 16.35 -4.73
N LYS A 327 19.49 15.61 -3.62
CA LYS A 327 18.82 14.31 -3.54
C LYS A 327 17.71 14.29 -2.51
N CYS A 328 16.63 13.60 -2.81
CA CYS A 328 15.62 13.18 -1.85
C CYS A 328 15.62 11.65 -1.82
N THR A 329 15.79 11.03 -0.65
CA THR A 329 15.95 9.58 -0.51
C THR A 329 14.95 9.00 0.47
N MET A 330 14.41 7.83 0.14
CA MET A 330 13.50 7.06 0.98
C MET A 330 14.22 5.93 1.71
N ALA A 331 15.56 5.96 1.73
CA ALA A 331 16.37 4.97 2.44
C ALA A 331 16.03 4.93 3.95
N PRO A 332 15.86 3.73 4.54
CA PRO A 332 15.66 3.59 5.97
C PRO A 332 16.94 3.93 6.74
N PHE A 333 16.81 4.16 8.04
CA PHE A 333 17.88 4.73 8.89
C PHE A 333 19.21 3.98 8.85
N TRP A 334 19.21 2.65 8.68
CA TRP A 334 20.45 1.86 8.62
C TRP A 334 21.17 1.92 7.27
N ALA A 335 20.46 2.36 6.22
CA ALA A 335 20.99 2.59 4.88
C ALA A 335 21.20 4.09 4.60
N HIS A 336 20.84 4.96 5.55
CA HIS A 336 21.04 6.40 5.47
C HIS A 336 22.45 6.76 5.96
N SER A 337 23.12 7.69 5.28
CA SER A 337 24.48 8.11 5.64
C SER A 337 24.55 8.85 6.98
N ASP A 338 23.45 9.47 7.40
CA ASP A 338 23.33 10.19 8.67
C ASP A 338 21.93 9.96 9.29
N PRO A 339 21.78 9.05 10.27
CA PRO A 339 20.49 8.74 10.87
C PRO A 339 19.83 9.90 11.64
N GLU A 340 20.59 10.92 12.07
CA GLU A 340 20.02 12.07 12.79
C GLU A 340 19.28 13.04 11.85
N GLU A 341 19.60 13.00 10.56
CA GLU A 341 18.99 13.81 9.51
C GLU A 341 17.82 13.10 8.80
N LEU A 342 17.22 12.08 9.43
CA LEU A 342 16.10 11.33 8.86
C LEU A 342 14.86 12.23 8.67
N GLN A 343 14.25 12.15 7.49
CA GLN A 343 13.09 12.98 7.13
C GLN A 343 11.83 12.12 7.08
N TRP A 344 10.95 12.29 8.07
CA TRP A 344 9.67 11.56 8.13
C TRP A 344 8.65 12.12 7.13
N ARG A 345 7.89 11.21 6.50
CA ARG A 345 6.75 11.46 5.62
C ARG A 345 5.90 10.18 5.55
N ASP A 346 4.65 10.27 5.08
CA ASP A 346 3.73 9.11 5.00
C ASP A 346 3.25 8.82 3.57
N HIS A 347 3.19 9.84 2.70
CA HIS A 347 2.88 9.64 1.28
C HIS A 347 3.93 8.80 0.53
N TRP A 348 5.18 8.82 1.00
CA TRP A 348 6.24 7.92 0.56
C TRP A 348 6.82 7.18 1.75
N MET A 349 6.90 5.87 1.64
CA MET A 349 7.55 5.03 2.63
C MET A 349 8.54 4.08 1.97
N GLN A 350 8.70 2.87 2.51
CA GLN A 350 9.54 1.83 1.94
C GLN A 350 8.70 0.60 1.59
N CYS A 351 9.22 -0.20 0.67
CA CYS A 351 8.58 -1.39 0.15
C CYS A 351 9.10 -2.66 0.83
N VAL A 352 8.19 -3.59 1.10
CA VAL A 352 8.50 -4.99 1.42
C VAL A 352 7.95 -5.87 0.31
N TYR A 353 8.85 -6.60 -0.37
CA TYR A 353 8.53 -7.63 -1.35
C TYR A 353 8.92 -9.01 -0.83
N PHE A 354 8.22 -10.03 -1.31
CA PHE A 354 8.45 -11.42 -0.98
C PHE A 354 9.00 -12.16 -2.19
N LEU A 355 10.06 -12.95 -2.01
CA LEU A 355 10.49 -13.87 -3.06
C LEU A 355 9.42 -14.96 -3.26
N PRO A 356 9.23 -15.48 -4.49
CA PRO A 356 8.25 -16.52 -4.77
C PRO A 356 8.43 -17.77 -3.88
N GLU A 357 9.69 -18.14 -3.67
CA GLU A 357 10.12 -19.23 -2.81
C GLU A 357 11.27 -18.74 -1.92
N GLU A 358 11.34 -19.23 -0.69
CA GLU A 358 12.53 -18.99 0.14
C GLU A 358 13.64 -19.98 -0.25
N GLU A 359 14.88 -19.50 -0.32
CA GLU A 359 16.02 -20.36 -0.63
C GLU A 359 17.23 -20.09 0.28
N PRO A 360 18.01 -21.13 0.63
CA PRO A 360 19.21 -20.95 1.42
C PRO A 360 20.29 -20.25 0.60
N VAL A 361 20.89 -19.22 1.20
CA VAL A 361 22.05 -18.50 0.66
C VAL A 361 23.28 -18.76 1.52
N VAL A 362 24.45 -18.77 0.90
CA VAL A 362 25.72 -19.02 1.56
C VAL A 362 26.61 -17.80 1.39
N GLN A 363 27.18 -17.31 2.50
CA GLN A 363 28.10 -16.18 2.50
C GLN A 363 29.22 -16.37 1.47
N GLY A 364 29.47 -15.33 0.66
CA GLY A 364 30.49 -15.34 -0.40
C GLY A 364 30.14 -16.16 -1.65
N SER A 365 29.00 -16.85 -1.70
CA SER A 365 28.55 -17.55 -2.91
C SER A 365 27.72 -16.60 -3.77
N ALA A 366 28.28 -16.10 -4.87
CA ALA A 366 27.64 -15.09 -5.70
C ALA A 366 26.25 -15.50 -6.19
N LEU A 367 25.31 -14.56 -6.11
CA LEU A 367 23.92 -14.67 -6.56
C LEU A 367 23.55 -13.45 -7.40
N CYS A 368 22.42 -13.52 -8.10
CA CYS A 368 21.85 -12.41 -8.86
C CYS A 368 20.44 -12.12 -8.35
N LEU A 369 20.25 -10.93 -7.77
CA LEU A 369 18.91 -10.40 -7.51
C LEU A 369 18.40 -9.76 -8.80
N VAL A 370 17.16 -10.05 -9.19
CA VAL A 370 16.55 -9.49 -10.40
C VAL A 370 15.32 -8.68 -10.01
N ALA A 371 15.36 -7.39 -10.32
CA ALA A 371 14.19 -6.53 -10.26
C ALA A 371 13.45 -6.59 -11.60
N HIS A 372 12.18 -6.92 -11.57
CA HIS A 372 11.30 -6.89 -12.72
C HIS A 372 10.31 -5.74 -12.55
N HIS A 373 9.95 -5.09 -13.65
CA HIS A 373 8.86 -4.14 -13.63
C HIS A 373 8.08 -4.16 -14.94
N ASP A 374 6.82 -3.78 -14.88
CA ASP A 374 6.02 -3.36 -16.03
C ASP A 374 5.85 -1.82 -16.01
N ASP A 375 4.73 -1.31 -16.49
CA ASP A 375 4.39 0.11 -16.52
C ASP A 375 4.00 0.69 -15.14
N TYR A 376 3.59 -0.16 -14.18
CA TYR A 376 3.09 0.26 -12.86
C TYR A 376 3.67 -0.52 -11.67
N CYS A 377 4.15 -1.74 -11.86
CA CYS A 377 4.41 -2.68 -10.78
C CYS A 377 5.85 -3.15 -10.74
N VAL A 378 6.39 -3.38 -9.53
CA VAL A 378 7.69 -4.01 -9.31
C VAL A 378 7.54 -5.39 -8.66
N TRP A 379 8.43 -6.32 -8.99
CA TRP A 379 8.59 -7.59 -8.27
C TRP A 379 10.03 -8.12 -8.40
N TYR A 380 10.39 -9.09 -7.55
CA TYR A 380 11.75 -9.59 -7.44
C TYR A 380 11.85 -11.10 -7.61
N SER A 381 12.96 -11.56 -8.18
CA SER A 381 13.38 -12.96 -8.18
C SER A 381 14.86 -13.08 -7.84
N LEU A 382 15.27 -14.26 -7.37
CA LEU A 382 16.66 -14.59 -7.05
C LEU A 382 17.14 -15.70 -8.00
N GLN A 383 18.36 -15.55 -8.52
CA GLN A 383 18.95 -16.46 -9.51
C GLN A 383 20.40 -16.80 -9.15
N ARG A 384 20.83 -18.02 -9.45
CA ARG A 384 22.22 -18.47 -9.22
C ARG A 384 23.22 -18.01 -10.27
N THR A 385 22.74 -17.64 -11.46
CA THR A 385 23.54 -17.14 -12.57
C THR A 385 22.87 -15.92 -13.16
N SER A 386 23.63 -14.92 -13.62
CA SER A 386 23.06 -13.86 -14.46
C SER A 386 22.40 -14.53 -15.66
N PRO A 387 21.14 -14.19 -16.02
CA PRO A 387 20.55 -14.71 -17.23
C PRO A 387 21.48 -14.33 -18.40
N GLU A 388 21.80 -15.30 -19.26
CA GLU A 388 22.36 -14.99 -20.57
C GLU A 388 21.42 -13.97 -21.25
N LYS A 389 21.99 -13.08 -22.07
CA LYS A 389 21.24 -12.13 -22.92
C LYS A 389 20.40 -12.84 -24.00
N ASP A 390 19.83 -13.99 -23.69
CA ASP A 390 18.91 -14.70 -24.56
C ASP A 390 17.52 -14.13 -24.34
N GLY A 391 16.91 -13.66 -25.43
CA GLY A 391 15.61 -13.00 -25.49
C GLY A 391 14.42 -13.88 -25.09
N ARG A 392 14.47 -14.49 -23.91
CA ARG A 392 13.32 -15.12 -23.26
C ARG A 392 12.38 -14.02 -22.79
N ALA A 393 11.09 -14.23 -23.06
CA ALA A 393 9.99 -13.40 -22.60
C ALA A 393 10.18 -13.01 -21.14
N HIS A 394 10.00 -11.71 -20.83
CA HIS A 394 9.94 -11.24 -19.45
C HIS A 394 8.97 -12.11 -18.67
N PRO A 395 9.39 -12.78 -17.58
CA PRO A 395 8.50 -13.67 -16.85
C PRO A 395 7.32 -12.85 -16.34
N ALA A 396 6.11 -13.29 -16.66
CA ALA A 396 4.90 -12.66 -16.14
C ALA A 396 4.96 -12.60 -14.61
N ARG A 397 4.43 -11.53 -14.02
CA ARG A 397 4.37 -11.36 -12.57
C ARG A 397 3.64 -12.56 -11.94
N PRO A 398 4.26 -13.27 -10.98
CA PRO A 398 3.58 -14.36 -10.29
C PRO A 398 2.36 -13.84 -9.51
N VAL A 399 1.26 -14.60 -9.53
CA VAL A 399 0.00 -14.25 -8.86
C VAL A 399 -0.37 -15.31 -7.81
N CYS A 400 -1.23 -14.94 -6.87
CA CYS A 400 -1.74 -15.86 -5.86
C CYS A 400 -2.56 -16.99 -6.49
N ASP A 401 -2.21 -18.23 -6.18
CA ASP A 401 -2.93 -19.44 -6.61
C ASP A 401 -3.48 -20.26 -5.43
N CYS A 402 -3.18 -19.89 -4.19
CA CYS A 402 -3.65 -20.58 -2.97
C CYS A 402 -4.91 -19.99 -2.32
N GLN A 403 -5.46 -18.89 -2.86
CA GLN A 403 -6.59 -18.11 -2.33
C GLN A 403 -6.32 -17.30 -1.06
N ALA A 404 -5.38 -17.71 -0.20
CA ALA A 404 -5.16 -17.04 1.08
C ALA A 404 -4.72 -15.57 0.93
N HIS A 405 -3.84 -15.25 -0.02
CA HIS A 405 -3.39 -13.86 -0.23
C HIS A 405 -4.43 -12.95 -0.87
N LEU A 406 -5.55 -13.51 -1.36
CA LEU A 406 -6.72 -12.75 -1.81
C LEU A 406 -7.71 -12.47 -0.67
N LEU A 407 -7.59 -13.17 0.46
CA LEU A 407 -8.54 -13.16 1.57
C LEU A 407 -7.95 -12.58 2.86
N TRP A 408 -6.68 -12.86 3.13
CA TRP A 408 -5.94 -12.35 4.28
C TRP A 408 -4.97 -11.28 3.81
N ASN A 409 -5.13 -10.07 4.34
CA ASN A 409 -4.12 -9.04 4.16
C ASN A 409 -2.85 -9.35 4.97
N ARG A 410 -1.78 -8.60 4.73
CA ARG A 410 -0.45 -8.82 5.33
C ARG A 410 -0.49 -8.80 6.87
N PRO A 411 -1.14 -7.80 7.52
CA PRO A 411 -1.34 -7.83 8.97
C PRO A 411 -2.09 -9.05 9.48
N ARG A 412 -3.11 -9.53 8.75
CA ARG A 412 -3.89 -10.72 9.12
C ARG A 412 -3.05 -11.98 9.08
N PHE A 413 -2.17 -12.15 8.09
CA PHE A 413 -1.19 -13.24 8.10
C PHE A 413 -0.30 -13.17 9.35
N GLY A 414 0.23 -11.99 9.68
CA GLY A 414 1.03 -11.79 10.89
C GLY A 414 0.24 -12.11 12.17
N GLU A 415 -1.04 -11.72 12.24
CA GLU A 415 -1.92 -12.00 13.36
C GLU A 415 -2.18 -13.50 13.55
N ILE A 416 -2.44 -14.23 12.47
CA ILE A 416 -2.66 -15.69 12.54
C ILE A 416 -1.37 -16.41 12.97
N ASN A 417 -0.21 -15.91 12.53
CA ASN A 417 1.10 -16.47 12.86
C ASN A 417 1.61 -16.12 14.26
N ASP A 418 0.92 -15.25 15.00
CA ASP A 418 1.27 -14.93 16.38
C ASP A 418 0.90 -16.11 17.30
N GLN A 419 1.91 -16.93 17.61
CA GLN A 419 1.76 -18.08 18.49
C GLN A 419 1.37 -17.66 19.91
N ASN A 420 1.88 -16.53 20.43
CA ASN A 420 1.50 -16.06 21.77
C ASN A 420 0.02 -15.67 21.79
N ARG A 421 -0.46 -14.95 20.77
CA ARG A 421 -1.88 -14.65 20.61
C ARG A 421 -2.71 -15.94 20.56
N THR A 422 -2.29 -16.92 19.77
CA THR A 422 -2.94 -18.23 19.70
C THR A 422 -2.99 -18.92 21.06
N ASP A 423 -1.89 -18.92 21.80
CA ASP A 423 -1.80 -19.51 23.14
C ASP A 423 -2.77 -18.85 24.13
N GLN A 424 -2.94 -17.51 24.06
CA GLN A 424 -3.95 -16.81 24.86
C GLN A 424 -5.38 -17.27 24.51
N TYR A 425 -5.70 -17.45 23.23
CA TYR A 425 -6.99 -18.03 22.82
C TYR A 425 -7.14 -19.46 23.32
N VAL A 426 -6.10 -20.30 23.23
CA VAL A 426 -6.11 -21.67 23.75
C VAL A 426 -6.39 -21.68 25.26
N GLN A 427 -5.74 -20.81 26.04
CA GLN A 427 -5.99 -20.70 27.48
C GLN A 427 -7.42 -20.25 27.77
N ALA A 428 -7.92 -19.24 27.07
CA ALA A 428 -9.30 -18.81 27.21
C ALA A 428 -10.28 -19.95 26.90
N LEU A 429 -10.09 -20.64 25.78
CA LEU A 429 -10.92 -21.79 25.36
C LEU A 429 -10.94 -22.91 26.41
N LYS A 430 -9.79 -23.24 27.02
CA LYS A 430 -9.72 -24.25 28.09
C LYS A 430 -10.59 -23.91 29.31
N THR A 431 -10.87 -22.64 29.57
CA THR A 431 -11.72 -22.23 30.70
C THR A 431 -13.22 -22.37 30.43
N VAL A 432 -13.61 -22.38 29.16
CA VAL A 432 -15.03 -22.32 28.75
C VAL A 432 -15.51 -23.57 28.00
N LEU A 433 -14.59 -24.35 27.41
CA LEU A 433 -14.93 -25.59 26.70
C LEU A 433 -15.27 -26.70 27.68
N LYS A 434 -16.39 -27.37 27.42
CA LYS A 434 -16.83 -28.58 28.12
C LYS A 434 -16.62 -29.81 27.22
N PRO A 435 -16.38 -31.01 27.78
CA PRO A 435 -16.15 -32.24 27.00
C PRO A 435 -17.27 -32.65 26.03
N ASP A 436 -18.50 -32.18 26.27
CA ASP A 436 -19.72 -32.39 25.46
C ASP A 436 -20.17 -31.10 24.74
N GLY A 437 -19.28 -30.11 24.65
CA GLY A 437 -19.60 -28.77 24.15
C GLY A 437 -19.83 -28.75 22.64
N VAL A 438 -20.94 -28.14 22.22
CA VAL A 438 -21.17 -27.76 20.81
C VAL A 438 -20.66 -26.35 20.58
N CYS A 439 -19.74 -26.18 19.63
CA CYS A 439 -19.10 -24.89 19.33
C CYS A 439 -19.58 -24.31 18.00
N LEU A 440 -19.85 -23.01 18.00
CA LEU A 440 -20.07 -22.24 16.76
C LEU A 440 -19.04 -21.11 16.69
N CYS A 441 -18.17 -21.17 15.68
CA CYS A 441 -17.16 -20.16 15.41
C CYS A 441 -17.68 -19.16 14.36
N VAL A 442 -17.65 -17.88 14.70
CA VAL A 442 -18.10 -16.80 13.81
C VAL A 442 -16.95 -15.83 13.61
N SER A 443 -16.18 -16.01 12.53
CA SER A 443 -15.08 -15.13 12.12
C SER A 443 -14.56 -15.61 10.77
N ASP A 444 -14.41 -14.71 9.80
CA ASP A 444 -13.96 -15.09 8.46
C ASP A 444 -12.51 -15.61 8.51
N GLY A 445 -12.27 -16.80 7.96
CA GLY A 445 -10.92 -17.36 7.81
C GLY A 445 -10.19 -17.51 9.15
N SER A 446 -10.88 -18.00 10.18
CA SER A 446 -10.37 -18.13 11.54
C SER A 446 -9.99 -19.56 11.91
N LEU A 447 -8.87 -19.74 12.60
CA LEU A 447 -8.42 -21.05 13.10
C LEU A 447 -9.07 -21.46 14.43
N LEU A 448 -9.94 -20.63 15.01
CA LEU A 448 -10.57 -20.93 16.31
C LEU A 448 -11.36 -22.24 16.33
N SER A 449 -11.97 -22.61 15.20
CA SER A 449 -12.71 -23.88 15.07
C SER A 449 -11.79 -25.10 15.23
N MET A 450 -10.57 -25.03 14.67
CA MET A 450 -9.56 -26.07 14.86
C MET A 450 -9.05 -26.12 16.29
N LEU A 451 -8.85 -24.96 16.94
CA LEU A 451 -8.49 -24.90 18.35
C LEU A 451 -9.56 -25.53 19.24
N ALA A 452 -10.84 -25.20 19.00
CA ALA A 452 -11.95 -25.78 19.75
C ALA A 452 -12.02 -27.31 19.59
N HIS A 453 -11.82 -27.81 18.37
CA HIS A 453 -11.76 -29.25 18.11
C HIS A 453 -10.61 -29.93 18.87
N HIS A 454 -9.39 -29.41 18.75
CA HIS A 454 -8.21 -29.97 19.43
C HIS A 454 -8.30 -29.92 20.96
N LEU A 455 -9.09 -29.00 21.51
CA LEU A 455 -9.34 -28.90 22.94
C LEU A 455 -10.51 -29.77 23.44
N GLY A 456 -11.13 -30.56 22.56
CA GLY A 456 -12.09 -31.59 22.94
C GLY A 456 -13.56 -31.21 22.78
N ALA A 457 -13.88 -30.19 21.97
CA ALA A 457 -15.28 -29.95 21.58
C ALA A 457 -15.86 -31.16 20.83
N GLU A 458 -17.06 -31.60 21.21
CA GLU A 458 -17.72 -32.76 20.60
C GLU A 458 -18.10 -32.46 19.15
N GLN A 459 -18.59 -31.26 18.89
CA GLN A 459 -18.94 -30.80 17.55
C GLN A 459 -18.59 -29.34 17.36
N VAL A 460 -18.04 -29.02 16.19
CA VAL A 460 -17.62 -27.67 15.83
C VAL A 460 -18.24 -27.26 14.51
N PHE A 461 -18.91 -26.11 14.52
CA PHE A 461 -19.40 -25.41 13.34
C PHE A 461 -18.59 -24.13 13.15
N THR A 462 -18.35 -23.74 11.90
CA THR A 462 -17.74 -22.45 11.57
C THR A 462 -18.48 -21.80 10.42
N ILE A 463 -18.55 -20.47 10.42
CA ILE A 463 -19.26 -19.72 9.38
C ILE A 463 -18.25 -19.02 8.47
N GLU A 464 -18.43 -19.18 7.17
CA GLU A 464 -17.64 -18.46 6.15
C GLU A 464 -18.56 -17.70 5.20
N ASN A 465 -18.42 -16.38 5.16
CA ASN A 465 -19.36 -15.48 4.47
C ASN A 465 -19.13 -15.36 2.96
N SER A 466 -18.13 -16.08 2.43
CA SER A 466 -17.82 -16.09 1.00
C SER A 466 -17.37 -17.46 0.55
N ALA A 467 -17.71 -17.82 -0.70
CA ALA A 467 -17.27 -19.06 -1.33
C ALA A 467 -15.74 -19.21 -1.37
N ALA A 468 -15.01 -18.10 -1.48
CA ALA A 468 -13.55 -18.12 -1.46
C ALA A 468 -13.01 -18.49 -0.07
N SER A 469 -13.52 -17.87 0.99
CA SER A 469 -13.10 -18.19 2.36
C SER A 469 -13.51 -19.61 2.77
N HIS A 470 -14.71 -20.06 2.39
CA HIS A 470 -15.13 -21.45 2.56
C HIS A 470 -14.14 -22.41 1.89
N ARG A 471 -13.79 -22.19 0.62
CA ARG A 471 -12.82 -23.06 -0.08
C ARG A 471 -11.46 -23.07 0.62
N LEU A 472 -10.94 -21.92 1.05
CA LEU A 472 -9.68 -21.84 1.77
C LEU A 472 -9.73 -22.65 3.08
N MET A 473 -10.74 -22.43 3.92
CA MET A 473 -10.88 -23.14 5.20
C MET A 473 -11.04 -24.64 5.00
N LYS A 474 -11.78 -25.07 3.98
CA LYS A 474 -11.90 -26.48 3.63
C LYS A 474 -10.55 -27.10 3.25
N LYS A 475 -9.69 -26.38 2.52
CA LYS A 475 -8.34 -26.84 2.19
C LYS A 475 -7.45 -26.95 3.43
N ILE A 476 -7.55 -25.99 4.35
CA ILE A 476 -6.82 -26.00 5.63
C ILE A 476 -7.26 -27.20 6.48
N PHE A 477 -8.57 -27.44 6.61
CA PHE A 477 -9.08 -28.58 7.38
C PHE A 477 -8.65 -29.91 6.76
N LYS A 478 -8.72 -30.03 5.43
CA LYS A 478 -8.26 -31.23 4.72
C LYS A 478 -6.77 -31.49 4.90
N ALA A 479 -5.94 -30.44 4.87
CA ALA A 479 -4.50 -30.58 5.12
C ALA A 479 -4.17 -31.06 6.54
N ASN A 480 -5.12 -30.94 7.46
CA ASN A 480 -4.99 -31.30 8.88
C ASN A 480 -5.91 -32.48 9.28
N HIS A 481 -6.55 -33.16 8.33
CA HIS A 481 -7.45 -34.30 8.56
C HIS A 481 -8.68 -33.96 9.44
N LEU A 482 -9.19 -32.73 9.32
CA LEU A 482 -10.33 -32.21 10.09
C LEU A 482 -11.59 -31.94 9.25
N GLU A 483 -11.60 -32.32 7.97
CA GLU A 483 -12.69 -32.02 7.03
C GLU A 483 -14.05 -32.61 7.44
N ASP A 484 -14.04 -33.77 8.13
CA ASP A 484 -15.23 -34.44 8.63
C ASP A 484 -15.50 -34.12 10.12
N LYS A 485 -14.67 -33.27 10.74
CA LYS A 485 -14.73 -32.92 12.15
C LYS A 485 -15.26 -31.50 12.39
N ILE A 486 -15.14 -30.62 11.40
CA ILE A 486 -15.55 -29.23 11.49
C ILE A 486 -16.52 -28.94 10.33
N ASN A 487 -17.75 -28.60 10.68
CA ASN A 487 -18.80 -28.27 9.72
C ASN A 487 -18.70 -26.80 9.29
N ILE A 488 -18.45 -26.54 8.00
CA ILE A 488 -18.43 -25.18 7.45
C ILE A 488 -19.82 -24.81 6.91
N ILE A 489 -20.36 -23.69 7.38
CA ILE A 489 -21.63 -23.12 6.93
C ILE A 489 -21.34 -21.89 6.06
N GLU A 490 -21.71 -21.96 4.78
CA GLU A 490 -21.57 -20.85 3.83
C GLU A 490 -22.84 -20.00 3.80
N LYS A 491 -23.02 -19.18 4.85
CA LYS A 491 -24.13 -18.24 4.99
C LYS A 491 -23.66 -17.02 5.76
N ARG A 492 -24.40 -15.92 5.65
CA ARG A 492 -24.20 -14.81 6.58
C ARG A 492 -24.60 -15.23 8.01
N PRO A 493 -23.91 -14.79 9.07
CA PRO A 493 -24.16 -15.30 10.41
C PRO A 493 -25.57 -14.99 10.90
N GLU A 494 -26.14 -13.86 10.49
CA GLU A 494 -27.51 -13.45 10.81
C GLU A 494 -28.60 -14.29 10.13
N LEU A 495 -28.24 -15.14 9.16
CA LEU A 495 -29.16 -16.00 8.41
C LEU A 495 -29.09 -17.48 8.83
N LEU A 496 -28.38 -17.79 9.92
CA LEU A 496 -28.29 -19.15 10.43
C LEU A 496 -29.65 -19.69 10.88
N THR A 497 -29.90 -20.96 10.55
CA THR A 497 -31.11 -21.67 10.96
C THR A 497 -30.77 -22.85 11.87
N PRO A 498 -31.71 -23.37 12.67
CA PRO A 498 -31.49 -24.58 13.47
C PRO A 498 -31.10 -25.82 12.64
N ALA A 499 -31.51 -25.88 11.36
CA ALA A 499 -31.15 -26.97 10.46
C ALA A 499 -29.66 -26.93 10.07
N ASP A 500 -29.07 -25.74 9.99
CA ASP A 500 -27.63 -25.59 9.71
C ASP A 500 -26.75 -26.12 10.85
N LEU A 501 -27.33 -26.22 12.06
CA LEU A 501 -26.70 -26.80 13.24
C LEU A 501 -27.18 -28.24 13.51
N GLU A 502 -27.71 -28.92 12.49
CA GLU A 502 -28.18 -30.32 12.55
C GLU A 502 -29.27 -30.55 13.62
N GLY A 503 -30.06 -29.53 13.94
CA GLY A 503 -31.08 -29.61 14.99
C GLY A 503 -30.50 -29.67 16.42
N LYS A 504 -29.17 -29.69 16.55
CA LYS A 504 -28.49 -29.54 17.84
C LYS A 504 -28.58 -28.07 18.22
N LYS A 505 -29.51 -27.78 19.13
CA LYS A 505 -29.55 -26.45 19.73
C LYS A 505 -28.24 -26.25 20.47
N PRO A 506 -27.51 -25.16 20.19
CA PRO A 506 -26.56 -24.70 21.15
C PRO A 506 -27.35 -24.30 22.41
N ASN A 507 -27.53 -25.22 23.35
CA ASN A 507 -28.27 -24.95 24.57
C ASN A 507 -27.55 -23.81 25.30
N PRO A 508 -28.23 -22.82 25.90
CA PRO A 508 -27.54 -21.71 26.57
C PRO A 508 -26.60 -22.16 27.71
N SER A 509 -26.77 -23.39 28.20
CA SER A 509 -25.92 -24.05 29.20
C SER A 509 -24.80 -24.94 28.62
N ASP A 510 -24.91 -25.36 27.36
CA ASP A 510 -24.14 -26.49 26.80
C ASP A 510 -23.35 -26.11 25.53
N ALA A 511 -23.57 -24.91 24.98
CA ALA A 511 -22.92 -24.47 23.77
C ALA A 511 -22.17 -23.16 23.88
N LEU A 512 -21.00 -23.17 23.28
CA LEU A 512 -20.06 -22.08 23.31
C LEU A 512 -20.02 -21.43 21.94
N VAL A 513 -20.61 -20.23 21.82
CA VAL A 513 -20.41 -19.38 20.65
C VAL A 513 -19.07 -18.68 20.81
N LEU A 514 -18.13 -19.06 19.94
CA LEU A 514 -16.80 -18.49 19.90
C LEU A 514 -16.78 -17.37 18.86
N LEU A 515 -16.96 -16.15 19.35
CA LEU A 515 -16.88 -14.96 18.52
C LEU A 515 -15.47 -14.38 18.59
N LEU A 516 -14.82 -14.37 17.44
CA LEU A 516 -13.74 -13.44 17.17
C LEU A 516 -14.31 -12.44 16.18
N ALA A 517 -14.58 -11.21 16.61
CA ALA A 517 -15.15 -10.19 15.74
C ALA A 517 -14.10 -9.65 14.75
N LEU A 518 -13.61 -10.53 13.87
CA LEU A 518 -12.75 -10.21 12.74
C LEU A 518 -13.48 -10.71 11.48
N ILE A 519 -14.06 -9.75 10.78
CA ILE A 519 -14.73 -9.93 9.49
C ILE A 519 -13.85 -9.21 8.47
N ALA A 520 -13.60 -9.83 7.32
CA ALA A 520 -12.68 -9.31 6.29
C ALA A 520 -13.06 -7.90 5.78
N ARG A 521 -14.31 -7.46 6.03
CA ARG A 521 -14.86 -6.15 5.65
C ARG A 521 -14.64 -5.03 6.68
N PHE A 522 -13.99 -5.30 7.81
CA PHE A 522 -13.81 -4.29 8.85
C PHE A 522 -12.68 -3.30 8.49
N LEU A 523 -13.08 -2.05 8.24
CA LEU A 523 -12.18 -0.93 7.96
C LEU A 523 -11.76 -0.15 9.23
N SER A 524 -12.40 -0.40 10.37
CA SER A 524 -12.12 0.29 11.64
C SER A 524 -12.22 -0.66 12.83
N SER A 525 -11.35 -0.46 13.82
CA SER A 525 -11.34 -1.21 15.07
C SER A 525 -12.68 -1.13 15.83
N TRP A 526 -13.49 -0.09 15.59
CA TRP A 526 -14.80 0.09 16.21
C TRP A 526 -15.94 -0.69 15.56
N VAL A 527 -15.78 -1.21 14.34
CA VAL A 527 -16.81 -2.07 13.70
C VAL A 527 -16.87 -3.44 14.40
N SER A 528 -15.82 -3.81 15.13
CA SER A 528 -15.85 -4.91 16.11
C SER A 528 -16.61 -4.58 17.41
N ARG A 529 -17.02 -3.31 17.63
CA ARG A 529 -17.54 -2.76 18.90
C ARG A 529 -18.94 -2.13 18.86
N SER A 530 -19.72 -2.25 17.79
CA SER A 530 -21.11 -1.71 17.73
C SER A 530 -22.08 -2.83 17.36
N SER A 531 -23.13 -3.20 18.10
CA SER A 531 -23.82 -2.67 19.28
C SER A 531 -24.27 -3.88 20.13
N PRO A 532 -24.41 -3.80 21.48
CA PRO A 532 -25.11 -4.86 22.19
C PRO A 532 -26.55 -4.95 21.62
N PRO A 533 -27.10 -6.14 21.34
CA PRO A 533 -28.54 -6.25 21.14
C PRO A 533 -29.18 -5.66 22.41
N ALA A 534 -30.17 -4.78 22.24
CA ALA A 534 -30.79 -3.98 23.29
C ALA A 534 -30.79 -4.70 24.65
N CYS A 535 -29.98 -4.21 25.60
CA CYS A 535 -30.08 -4.62 27.00
C CYS A 535 -31.47 -4.25 27.51
N PHE A 536 -32.38 -5.22 27.54
CA PHE A 536 -33.54 -5.13 28.42
C PHE A 536 -33.04 -5.18 29.86
N ARG A 537 -33.40 -4.12 30.60
CA ARG A 537 -33.03 -3.77 31.98
C ARG A 537 -32.66 -4.97 32.86
N GLY A 538 -31.45 -4.93 33.44
CA GLY A 538 -31.21 -5.61 34.71
C GLY A 538 -29.84 -6.25 34.97
N THR A 539 -28.71 -5.73 34.50
CA THR A 539 -27.39 -6.10 35.07
C THR A 539 -26.33 -5.03 34.80
N THR A 540 -25.55 -4.70 35.82
CA THR A 540 -24.48 -3.69 35.84
C THR A 540 -23.21 -4.15 35.12
N CYS A 541 -22.64 -3.29 34.27
CA CYS A 541 -21.32 -3.48 33.62
C CYS A 541 -20.23 -2.67 34.36
N THR A 542 -19.08 -3.29 34.63
CA THR A 542 -17.81 -2.60 34.95
C THR A 542 -16.83 -2.75 33.78
N SER A 543 -16.17 -1.66 33.41
CA SER A 543 -15.34 -1.51 32.22
C SER A 543 -13.87 -1.90 32.45
N GLY A 544 -13.30 -2.71 31.56
CA GLY A 544 -11.85 -2.98 31.45
C GLY A 544 -11.48 -3.48 30.04
N MET A 545 -10.39 -2.97 29.48
CA MET A 545 -9.87 -3.28 28.13
C MET A 545 -9.33 -4.71 28.02
N TYR A 546 -10.08 -5.65 27.43
CA TYR A 546 -9.59 -6.87 26.74
C TYR A 546 -10.72 -7.38 25.82
N GLY A 547 -10.40 -8.11 24.75
CA GLY A 547 -11.40 -8.67 23.82
C GLY A 547 -12.50 -9.44 24.57
N LEU A 548 -13.75 -9.09 24.33
CA LEU A 548 -14.91 -9.66 25.03
C LEU A 548 -15.23 -11.05 24.47
N LEU A 549 -14.91 -12.10 25.23
CA LEU A 549 -15.62 -13.38 25.15
C LEU A 549 -17.04 -13.17 25.68
N TRP A 550 -18.05 -13.40 24.83
CA TRP A 550 -19.45 -13.31 25.24
C TRP A 550 -19.94 -14.66 25.75
N THR A 551 -20.30 -14.73 27.04
CA THR A 551 -21.09 -15.81 27.63
C THR A 551 -22.51 -15.28 27.90
N GLY A 552 -23.34 -15.26 26.86
CA GLY A 552 -24.70 -14.73 26.92
C GLY A 552 -25.77 -15.81 26.68
N THR A 553 -26.78 -15.87 27.55
CA THR A 553 -27.99 -16.67 27.39
C THR A 553 -28.90 -16.02 26.33
N TRP A 554 -28.96 -16.58 25.13
CA TRP A 554 -29.96 -16.19 24.14
C TRP A 554 -31.31 -16.83 24.49
N ARG A 555 -32.29 -16.04 24.96
CA ARG A 555 -33.69 -16.45 24.96
C ARG A 555 -34.27 -16.18 23.56
N LEU A 556 -34.38 -17.23 22.75
CA LEU A 556 -35.29 -17.22 21.61
C LEU A 556 -36.73 -17.16 22.15
N ALA A 557 -37.35 -15.99 22.08
CA ALA A 557 -38.80 -15.91 22.08
C ALA A 557 -39.25 -16.14 20.63
N LEU A 558 -39.83 -17.32 20.37
CA LEU A 558 -40.69 -17.55 19.21
C LEU A 558 -41.80 -16.49 19.24
N TRP A 559 -41.92 -15.67 18.20
CA TRP A 559 -43.15 -15.26 17.51
C TRP A 559 -42.79 -14.51 16.23
#